data_AF-A0A2V6ZCB1-F1
#
_entry.id   AF-A0A2V6ZCB1-F1
#
_cell.length_a   1.000
_cell.length_b   1.000
_cell.length_c   1.000
_cell.angle_alpha   90.00
_cell.angle_beta   90.00
_cell.angle_gamma   90.00
#
_symmetry.space_group_name_H-M   'P 1'
#
loop_
_entity.id
_entity.type
_entity.pdbx_description
1 polymer ?
#
loop_
_entity_poly.entity_id
_entity_poly.type
_entity_poly.pdbx_seq_one_letter_code
_entity_poly.pdbx_strand_id
1 'polypeptide(L)' 'MELQAVVSHEAPPPTRSVEDLGAAFDKLRTKSAEREERFKEQLRAEGEKGKLLDRKFQEGLKKAKDDPAPPKRPFDYE' A
#
# COMPACT_ATOMS: atom_id res chain seq x y z
N MET A 1 6.06 52.56 14.27
CA MET A 1 6.66 51.21 14.32
C MET A 1 7.73 51.22 13.24
N GLU A 2 8.99 51.35 13.63
CA GLU A 2 10.11 51.40 12.67
C GLU A 2 10.59 49.98 12.36
N LEU A 3 10.78 49.69 11.07
CA LEU A 3 11.35 48.43 10.59
C LEU A 3 12.87 48.57 10.51
N GLN A 4 13.60 47.65 11.13
CA GLN A 4 15.06 47.58 11.06
C GLN A 4 15.50 46.56 10.00
N ALA A 5 16.61 46.89 9.33
CA ALA A 5 17.21 46.03 8.32
C ALA A 5 18.14 44.99 8.95
N VAL A 6 18.00 43.72 8.56
CA VAL A 6 18.96 42.66 8.92
C VAL A 6 20.20 42.83 8.03
N VAL A 7 21.33 43.19 8.64
CA VAL A 7 22.58 43.51 7.93
C VAL A 7 23.42 42.26 7.64
N SER A 8 23.24 41.18 8.39
CA SER A 8 23.86 39.88 8.12
C SER A 8 23.00 38.73 8.64
N HIS A 9 23.00 37.63 7.90
CA HIS A 9 22.40 36.36 8.30
C HIS A 9 23.44 35.27 8.05
N GLU A 10 23.73 34.47 9.08
CA GLU A 10 24.54 33.26 8.95
C GLU A 10 23.62 32.04 9.04
N ALA A 11 23.72 31.18 8.02
CA ALA A 11 22.98 29.94 8.01
C ALA A 11 23.52 29.01 9.11
N PRO A 12 22.66 28.28 9.84
CA PRO A 12 23.11 27.34 10.84
C PRO A 12 24.01 26.26 10.21
N PRO A 13 25.00 25.72 10.95
CA PRO A 13 25.87 24.68 10.45
C PRO A 13 25.07 23.49 9.93
N PRO A 14 25.46 22.87 8.80
CA PRO A 14 24.74 21.73 8.26
C PRO A 14 24.77 20.57 9.26
N THR A 15 23.60 20.16 9.71
CA THR A 15 23.44 18.98 10.55
C THR A 15 23.67 17.73 9.71
N ARG A 16 24.52 16.81 10.19
CA ARG A 16 24.67 15.51 9.54
C ARG A 16 23.33 14.78 9.56
N SER A 17 22.91 14.26 8.42
CA SER A 17 21.67 13.49 8.28
C SER A 17 21.73 12.13 8.99
N VAL A 18 22.95 11.62 9.23
CA VAL A 18 23.22 10.39 9.98
C VAL A 18 24.50 10.56 10.79
N GLU A 19 24.48 10.09 12.03
CA GLU A 19 25.65 10.07 12.94
C GLU A 19 26.58 8.89 12.63
N ASP A 20 26.02 7.77 12.18
CA ASP A 20 26.74 6.54 11.80
C ASP A 20 26.23 6.01 10.44
N LEU A 21 27.14 5.86 9.49
CA LEU A 21 26.87 5.31 8.17
C LEU A 21 26.57 3.80 8.22
N GLY A 22 27.21 3.05 9.13
CA GLY A 22 26.98 1.61 9.30
C GLY A 22 25.53 1.32 9.66
N ALA A 23 25.05 1.95 10.75
CA ALA A 23 23.65 1.86 11.16
C ALA A 23 22.67 2.35 10.08
N ALA A 24 23.05 3.35 9.26
CA ALA A 24 22.22 3.80 8.14
C ALA A 24 22.09 2.73 7.04
N PHE A 25 23.19 2.06 6.68
CA PHE A 25 23.15 0.95 5.71
C PHE A 25 22.35 -0.23 6.23
N ASP A 26 22.45 -0.57 7.52
CA ASP A 26 21.70 -1.68 8.10
C ASP A 26 20.19 -1.41 8.08
N LYS A 27 19.77 -0.17 8.41
CA LYS A 27 18.37 0.26 8.25
C LYS A 27 17.88 0.13 6.80
N LEU A 28 18.70 0.48 5.82
CA LEU A 28 18.34 0.33 4.41
C LEU A 28 18.18 -1.14 4.01
N ARG A 29 19.07 -2.02 4.48
CA ARG A 29 18.98 -3.47 4.24
C ARG A 29 17.73 -4.07 4.83
N THR A 30 17.41 -3.76 6.09
CA THR A 30 16.18 -4.26 6.74
C THR A 30 14.92 -3.83 6.01
N LYS A 31 14.82 -2.54 5.66
CA LYS A 31 13.67 -2.02 4.88
C LYS A 31 13.53 -2.67 3.50
N SER A 32 14.66 -3.01 2.86
CA SER A 32 14.65 -3.74 1.59
C SER A 32 14.07 -5.15 1.76
N ALA A 33 14.51 -5.87 2.79
CA ALA A 33 14.02 -7.21 3.10
C ALA A 33 12.52 -7.22 3.42
N GLU A 34 12.04 -6.29 4.25
CA GLU A 34 10.61 -6.14 4.57
C GLU A 34 9.75 -5.87 3.33
N ARG A 35 10.27 -5.04 2.40
CA ARG A 35 9.55 -4.73 1.15
C ARG A 35 9.44 -5.95 0.25
N GLU A 36 10.52 -6.71 0.13
CA GLU A 36 10.57 -7.93 -0.67
C GLU A 36 9.65 -9.02 -0.10
N GLU A 37 9.60 -9.16 1.22
CA GLU A 37 8.66 -10.08 1.89
C GLU A 37 7.21 -9.71 1.59
N ARG A 38 6.82 -8.45 1.81
CA ARG A 38 5.46 -7.96 1.49
C ARG A 38 5.11 -8.15 0.02
N PHE A 39 6.06 -7.93 -0.89
CA PHE A 39 5.86 -8.14 -2.30
C PHE A 39 5.57 -9.62 -2.63
N LYS A 40 6.33 -10.55 -2.04
CA LYS A 40 6.09 -11.99 -2.20
C LYS A 40 4.72 -12.41 -1.67
N GLU A 41 4.30 -11.88 -0.52
CA GLU A 41 2.96 -12.14 0.02
C GLU A 41 1.86 -11.68 -0.93
N GLN A 42 1.98 -10.45 -1.45
CA GLN A 42 1.03 -9.91 -2.42
C GLN A 42 0.99 -10.71 -3.72
N LEU A 43 2.15 -11.13 -4.24
CA LEU A 43 2.23 -11.99 -5.43
C LEU A 43 1.53 -13.33 -5.22
N ARG A 44 1.70 -13.96 -4.05
CA ARG A 44 1.01 -15.21 -3.72
C ARG A 44 -0.50 -15.00 -3.69
N ALA A 45 -0.97 -13.94 -3.02
CA ALA A 45 -2.38 -13.61 -2.94
C ALA A 45 -3.00 -13.33 -4.33
N GLU A 46 -2.30 -12.60 -5.20
CA GLU A 46 -2.78 -12.35 -6.57
C GLU A 46 -2.80 -13.64 -7.42
N GLY A 47 -1.85 -14.55 -7.20
CA GLY A 47 -1.84 -15.87 -7.86
C GLY A 47 -3.04 -16.75 -7.49
N GLU A 48 -3.52 -16.68 -6.25
CA GLU A 48 -4.70 -17.43 -5.80
C GLU A 48 -6.03 -16.83 -6.25
N LYS A 49 -6.06 -15.52 -6.49
CA LYS A 49 -7.24 -14.75 -6.88
C LYS A 49 -7.91 -15.27 -8.15
N GLY A 50 -7.13 -15.67 -9.15
CA GLY A 50 -7.68 -16.21 -10.40
C GLY A 50 -8.54 -17.47 -10.18
N LYS A 51 -8.06 -18.40 -9.35
CA LYS A 51 -8.80 -19.62 -8.99
C LYS A 51 -10.06 -19.32 -8.18
N LEU A 52 -9.99 -18.32 -7.29
CA LEU A 52 -11.14 -17.89 -6.50
C LEU A 52 -12.22 -17.27 -7.40
N LEU A 53 -11.84 -16.41 -8.32
CA LEU A 53 -12.75 -15.77 -9.28
C LEU A 53 -13.40 -16.81 -10.20
N ASP A 54 -12.63 -17.77 -10.71
CA ASP A 54 -13.18 -18.86 -11.52
C ASP A 54 -14.21 -19.69 -10.75
N ARG A 55 -13.90 -20.08 -9.50
CA ARG A 55 -14.86 -20.77 -8.63
C ARG A 55 -16.14 -19.96 -8.43
N LYS A 56 -16.03 -18.66 -8.16
CA LYS A 56 -17.17 -17.77 -7.97
C LYS A 56 -18.00 -17.59 -9.24
N PHE A 57 -17.35 -17.57 -10.40
CA PHE A 57 -18.02 -17.53 -11.68
C PHE A 57 -18.82 -18.81 -11.93
N GLN A 58 -18.23 -19.98 -11.70
CA GLN A 58 -18.94 -21.26 -11.83
C GLN A 58 -20.13 -21.37 -10.85
N GLU A 59 -19.95 -20.96 -9.59
CA GLU A 59 -21.03 -20.87 -8.60
C GLU A 59 -22.16 -19.95 -9.07
N GLY A 60 -21.81 -18.77 -9.60
CA GLY A 60 -22.77 -17.80 -10.13
C GLY A 60 -23.54 -18.34 -11.34
N LEU A 61 -22.86 -19.00 -12.27
CA LEU A 61 -23.49 -19.65 -13.43
C LEU A 61 -24.46 -20.75 -13.00
N LYS A 62 -24.08 -21.58 -12.01
CA LYS A 62 -24.98 -22.60 -11.48
C LYS A 62 -26.21 -21.97 -10.83
N LYS A 63 -26.01 -20.95 -9.99
CA LYS A 63 -27.11 -20.23 -9.33
C LYS A 63 -28.07 -19.60 -10.33
N ALA A 64 -27.57 -19.00 -11.42
CA ALA A 64 -28.42 -18.40 -12.46
C ALA A 64 -29.22 -19.44 -13.27
N LYS A 65 -28.72 -20.68 -13.37
CA LYS A 65 -29.50 -21.79 -13.95
C LYS A 65 -30.60 -22.27 -13.02
N ASP A 66 -30.33 -22.31 -11.71
CA ASP A 66 -31.28 -22.79 -10.70
C ASP A 66 -32.35 -21.72 -10.37
N ASP A 67 -31.97 -20.44 -10.34
CA ASP A 67 -32.85 -19.29 -10.13
C ASP A 67 -32.51 -18.18 -11.16
N PRO A 68 -33.29 -18.06 -12.25
CA PRO A 68 -33.03 -17.10 -13.32
C PRO A 68 -33.40 -15.65 -12.96
N ALA A 69 -33.91 -15.40 -11.74
CA ALA A 69 -34.25 -14.04 -11.32
C ALA A 69 -32.99 -13.15 -11.25
N PRO A 70 -33.10 -11.85 -11.59
CA PRO A 70 -31.99 -10.93 -11.47
C PRO A 70 -31.52 -10.80 -10.01
N PRO A 71 -30.22 -10.58 -9.74
CA PRO A 71 -29.73 -10.34 -8.39
C PRO A 71 -30.43 -9.15 -7.74
N LYS A 72 -30.76 -9.27 -6.45
CA LYS A 72 -31.28 -8.14 -5.66
C LYS A 72 -30.27 -7.00 -5.65
N ARG A 73 -30.76 -5.79 -5.92
CA ARG A 73 -29.96 -4.57 -5.85
C ARG A 73 -29.81 -4.15 -4.38
N PRO A 74 -28.77 -3.38 -4.04
CA PRO A 74 -28.51 -2.97 -2.65
C PRO A 74 -29.66 -2.23 -1.95
N PHE A 75 -30.63 -1.70 -2.70
CA PHE A 75 -31.79 -0.97 -2.22
C PHE A 75 -33.10 -1.76 -2.32
N ASP A 76 -33.04 -3.05 -2.69
CA ASP A 76 -34.19 -3.97 -2.67
C ASP A 76 -34.34 -4.68 -1.28
N TYR A 77 -33.52 -4.30 -0.29
CA TYR A 77 -33.61 -4.79 1.09
C TYR A 77 -34.49 -3.81 1.90
N GLU A 78 -35.55 -4.31 2.55
CA GLU A 78 -36.40 -3.56 3.50
C GLU A 78 -35.65 -3.21 4.80
#